data_AF-T0ZAX9-F1
#
_entry.id   AF-T0ZAX9-F1
#
_cell.length_a   1.000
_cell.length_b   1.000
_cell.length_c   1.000
_cell.angle_alpha   90.00
_cell.angle_beta   90.00
_cell.angle_gamma   90.00
#
_symmetry.space_group_name_H-M   'P 1'
#
loop_
_entity.id
_entity.type
_entity.pdbx_description
1 polymer ?
#
loop_
_entity_poly.entity_id
_entity_poly.type
_entity_poly.pdbx_seq_one_letter_code
_entity_poly.pdbx_strand_id
1 'polypeptide(L)'
;MPAHGVDVNFCKTPRCTNFGRPVSQKVARGPGATNPYTIGAAGRGMATARCNACQESFILKSNVAVAEEAFRLLAEVYPNAACPDPLCANHRVPVHVVSEYQSFGTTPIGSQRYRCKSCGRTFSVKPAGLNPIARQVQSAKNATILADLTNKMPIRRICEAAQVTPRVLYERIDFFHEQALAFLAHRERELESMRFDRRYVGVDRQDYGVNWSGRKDKRNVVVSAV
;
A
#
# COMPACT_ATOMS: atom_id res chain seq x y z
N MET A 1 -14.59 -13.99 7.68
CA MET A 1 -13.84 -15.21 7.29
C MET A 1 -12.43 -14.78 6.93
N PRO A 2 -11.39 -15.58 7.18
CA PRO A 2 -10.07 -15.32 6.61
C PRO A 2 -10.15 -15.25 5.07
N ALA A 3 -9.41 -14.34 4.46
CA ALA A 3 -9.34 -14.18 3.00
C ALA A 3 -7.86 -14.07 2.59
N HIS A 4 -7.39 -14.93 1.69
CA HIS A 4 -5.96 -15.01 1.31
C HIS A 4 -4.98 -15.08 2.51
N GLY A 5 -5.39 -15.75 3.59
CA GLY A 5 -4.63 -15.84 4.85
C GLY A 5 -4.85 -14.67 5.82
N VAL A 6 -5.45 -13.56 5.38
CA VAL A 6 -5.71 -12.39 6.21
C VAL A 6 -6.98 -12.57 7.06
N ASP A 7 -6.86 -12.45 8.37
CA ASP A 7 -8.00 -12.12 9.24
C ASP A 7 -7.61 -11.02 10.24
N VAL A 8 -8.16 -9.82 10.08
CA VAL A 8 -7.85 -8.67 10.96
C VAL A 8 -8.81 -8.54 12.15
N ASN A 9 -9.85 -9.38 12.23
CA ASN A 9 -10.90 -9.27 13.23
C ASN A 9 -10.51 -9.98 14.52
N PHE A 10 -9.63 -9.36 15.31
CA PHE A 10 -9.15 -9.86 16.60
C PHE A 10 -8.84 -8.71 17.57
N CYS A 11 -8.81 -9.02 18.87
CA CYS A 11 -8.49 -8.06 19.94
C CYS A 11 -7.09 -7.44 19.75
N LYS A 12 -6.99 -6.11 19.71
CA LYS A 12 -5.73 -5.40 19.46
C LYS A 12 -4.91 -5.08 20.71
N THR A 13 -5.46 -5.34 21.91
CA THR A 13 -4.78 -5.12 23.20
C THR A 13 -3.60 -6.11 23.36
N PRO A 14 -2.32 -5.68 23.32
CA PRO A 14 -1.19 -6.62 23.19
C PRO A 14 -0.98 -7.60 24.36
N ARG A 15 -1.50 -7.27 25.55
CA ARG A 15 -1.46 -8.12 26.75
C ARG A 15 -2.70 -9.01 26.93
N CYS A 16 -3.63 -9.02 25.99
CA CYS A 16 -4.85 -9.82 26.09
C CYS A 16 -4.63 -11.27 25.64
N THR A 17 -5.23 -12.23 26.33
CA THR A 17 -5.24 -13.66 25.96
C THR A 17 -5.93 -13.95 24.62
N ASN A 18 -6.69 -12.99 24.08
CA ASN A 18 -7.31 -13.03 22.76
C ASN A 18 -6.57 -12.18 21.71
N PHE A 19 -5.41 -11.61 22.03
CA PHE A 19 -4.56 -10.96 21.03
C PHE A 19 -4.19 -11.95 19.91
N GLY A 20 -4.28 -11.52 18.66
CA GLY A 20 -4.05 -12.36 17.48
C GLY A 20 -5.07 -13.49 17.25
N ARG A 21 -6.07 -13.71 18.12
CA ARG A 21 -7.08 -14.78 17.97
C ARG A 21 -8.31 -14.26 17.22
N PRO A 22 -8.61 -14.74 15.99
CA PRO A 22 -9.75 -14.23 15.22
C PRO A 22 -11.11 -14.45 15.88
N VAL A 23 -12.06 -13.57 15.56
CA VAL A 23 -13.48 -13.71 15.87
C VAL A 23 -14.03 -14.93 15.13
N SER A 24 -14.42 -15.97 15.87
CA SER A 24 -15.01 -17.18 15.30
C SER A 24 -16.33 -16.87 14.58
N GLN A 25 -16.50 -17.48 13.40
CA GLN A 25 -17.75 -17.48 12.64
C GLN A 25 -18.83 -18.34 13.31
N LYS A 26 -18.41 -19.33 14.10
CA LYS A 26 -19.30 -20.25 14.84
C LYS A 26 -19.22 -19.91 16.32
N VAL A 27 -20.34 -19.44 16.87
CA VAL A 27 -20.55 -19.19 18.30
C VAL A 27 -20.85 -20.52 18.98
N ALA A 28 -20.13 -20.86 20.04
CA ALA A 28 -20.46 -22.02 20.88
C ALA A 28 -21.80 -21.77 21.59
N ARG A 29 -22.69 -22.78 21.61
CA ARG A 29 -24.03 -22.70 22.19
C ARG A 29 -24.27 -23.85 23.17
N GLY A 30 -25.06 -23.59 24.21
CA GLY A 30 -25.40 -24.55 25.27
C GLY A 30 -24.84 -24.16 26.64
N PRO A 31 -25.16 -24.91 27.71
CA PRO A 31 -24.62 -24.69 29.04
C PRO A 31 -23.08 -24.75 29.03
N GLY A 32 -22.41 -23.82 29.72
CA GLY A 32 -20.95 -23.76 29.77
C GLY A 32 -20.23 -23.26 28.50
N ALA A 33 -20.98 -22.81 27.47
CA ALA A 33 -20.39 -22.38 26.19
C ALA A 33 -19.65 -21.02 26.27
N THR A 34 -18.36 -21.06 26.60
CA THR A 34 -17.48 -19.88 26.65
C THR A 34 -17.09 -19.42 25.24
N ASN A 35 -17.41 -18.17 24.90
CA ASN A 35 -17.03 -17.54 23.63
C ASN A 35 -16.00 -16.42 23.86
N PRO A 36 -14.88 -16.34 23.09
CA PRO A 36 -13.87 -15.29 23.27
C PRO A 36 -14.35 -13.86 22.99
N TYR A 37 -15.41 -13.73 22.18
CA TYR A 37 -15.97 -12.45 21.75
C TYR A 37 -17.51 -12.46 21.82
N THR A 38 -18.09 -11.28 22.02
CA THR A 38 -19.51 -11.00 21.85
C THR A 38 -19.72 -10.09 20.65
N ILE A 39 -20.61 -10.45 19.73
CA ILE A 39 -20.94 -9.63 18.55
C ILE A 39 -22.05 -8.64 18.91
N GLY A 40 -21.93 -7.40 18.44
CA GLY A 40 -22.93 -6.35 18.55
C GLY A 40 -23.08 -5.55 17.26
N ALA A 41 -23.83 -4.46 17.32
CA ALA A 41 -23.99 -3.51 16.22
C ALA A 41 -23.86 -2.06 16.72
N ALA A 42 -23.11 -1.24 16.00
CA ALA A 42 -22.94 0.19 16.24
C ALA A 42 -23.75 0.98 15.19
N GLY A 43 -25.07 1.06 15.38
CA GLY A 43 -25.96 1.73 14.45
C GLY A 43 -26.15 0.97 13.12
N ARG A 44 -26.41 1.71 12.02
CA ARG A 44 -26.75 1.10 10.73
C ARG A 44 -25.48 0.57 10.02
N GLY A 45 -25.39 -0.75 9.87
CA GLY A 45 -24.42 -1.42 8.98
C GLY A 45 -23.04 -1.70 9.57
N MET A 46 -22.69 -1.16 10.74
CA MET A 46 -21.41 -1.45 11.40
C MET A 46 -21.58 -2.52 12.48
N ALA A 47 -21.18 -3.76 12.16
CA ALA A 47 -21.06 -4.82 13.16
C ALA A 47 -19.82 -4.61 14.03
N THR A 48 -19.93 -4.88 15.33
CA THR A 48 -18.85 -4.75 16.30
C THR A 48 -18.58 -6.08 17.01
N ALA A 49 -17.37 -6.24 17.54
CA ALA A 49 -17.01 -7.33 18.43
C ALA A 49 -16.39 -6.77 19.72
N ARG A 50 -16.92 -7.20 20.86
CA ARG A 50 -16.34 -6.97 22.19
C ARG A 50 -15.52 -8.19 22.61
N CYS A 51 -14.29 -7.99 23.05
CA CYS A 51 -13.45 -9.04 23.61
C CYS A 51 -13.91 -9.40 25.02
N ASN A 52 -14.33 -10.64 25.26
CA ASN A 52 -14.86 -11.04 26.56
C ASN A 52 -13.78 -11.16 27.65
N ALA A 53 -12.49 -11.13 27.28
CA ALA A 53 -11.35 -11.20 28.22
C ALA A 53 -10.85 -9.82 28.71
N CYS A 54 -11.03 -8.74 27.93
CA CYS A 54 -10.57 -7.39 28.30
C CYS A 54 -11.61 -6.28 28.09
N GLN A 55 -12.83 -6.62 27.66
CA GLN A 55 -13.95 -5.73 27.32
C GLN A 55 -13.71 -4.68 26.21
N GLU A 56 -12.50 -4.60 25.65
CA GLU A 56 -12.17 -3.80 24.48
C GLU A 56 -13.09 -4.14 23.29
N SER A 57 -13.56 -3.12 22.57
CA SER A 57 -14.58 -3.25 21.51
C SER A 57 -14.11 -2.63 20.20
N PHE A 58 -14.21 -3.38 19.10
CA PHE A 58 -13.75 -2.96 17.78
C PHE A 58 -14.80 -3.18 16.69
N ILE A 59 -14.71 -2.41 15.60
CA ILE A 59 -15.55 -2.57 14.40
C ILE A 59 -15.00 -3.73 13.57
N LEU A 60 -15.90 -4.60 13.08
CA LEU A 60 -15.55 -5.69 12.18
C LEU A 60 -15.26 -5.16 10.77
N LYS A 61 -14.14 -5.60 10.18
CA LYS A 61 -13.71 -5.23 8.82
C LYS A 61 -13.89 -6.41 7.86
N SER A 62 -14.21 -6.12 6.60
CA SER A 62 -14.20 -7.14 5.54
C SER A 62 -12.78 -7.57 5.23
N ASN A 63 -12.39 -8.79 5.62
CA ASN A 63 -11.06 -9.32 5.33
C ASN A 63 -10.78 -9.44 3.82
N VAL A 64 -11.82 -9.61 2.99
CA VAL A 64 -11.68 -9.62 1.52
C VAL A 64 -11.20 -8.25 1.05
N ALA A 65 -11.92 -7.19 1.41
CA ALA A 65 -11.53 -5.82 1.05
C ALA A 65 -10.16 -5.41 1.63
N VAL A 66 -9.81 -5.90 2.82
CA VAL A 66 -8.47 -5.68 3.40
C VAL A 66 -7.39 -6.45 2.63
N ALA A 67 -7.65 -7.68 2.16
CA ALA A 67 -6.70 -8.43 1.34
C ALA A 67 -6.55 -7.82 -0.08
N GLU A 68 -7.65 -7.34 -0.67
CA GLU A 68 -7.65 -6.63 -1.96
C GLU A 68 -6.87 -5.31 -1.88
N GLU A 69 -7.09 -4.51 -0.83
CA GLU A 69 -6.38 -3.25 -0.61
C GLU A 69 -4.90 -3.47 -0.24
N ALA A 70 -4.59 -4.48 0.58
CA ALA A 70 -3.21 -4.88 0.83
C ALA A 70 -2.50 -5.32 -0.45
N PHE A 71 -3.18 -6.07 -1.33
CA PHE A 71 -2.63 -6.44 -2.64
C PHE A 71 -2.42 -5.22 -3.54
N ARG A 72 -3.34 -4.23 -3.54
CA ARG A 72 -3.17 -2.97 -4.29
C ARG A 72 -1.93 -2.20 -3.83
N LEU A 73 -1.81 -1.99 -2.52
CA LEU A 73 -0.67 -1.29 -1.91
C LEU A 73 0.66 -2.03 -2.17
N LEU A 74 0.68 -3.35 -2.01
CA LEU A 74 1.87 -4.16 -2.30
C LEU A 74 2.22 -4.16 -3.79
N ALA A 75 1.25 -4.08 -4.72
CA ALA A 75 1.53 -3.96 -6.15
C ALA A 75 2.13 -2.59 -6.53
N GLU A 76 1.82 -1.53 -5.77
CA GLU A 76 2.40 -0.19 -5.95
C GLU A 76 3.83 -0.10 -5.37
N VAL A 77 4.08 -0.68 -4.19
CA VAL A 77 5.43 -0.70 -3.58
C VAL A 77 6.35 -1.72 -4.26
N TYR A 78 5.82 -2.89 -4.65
CA TYR A 78 6.56 -3.98 -5.30
C TYR A 78 6.07 -4.21 -6.74
N PRO A 79 6.31 -3.25 -7.66
CA PRO A 79 5.88 -3.38 -9.04
C PRO A 79 6.67 -4.48 -9.75
N ASN A 80 6.12 -5.70 -9.73
CA ASN A 80 6.55 -6.77 -10.60
C ASN A 80 6.37 -6.33 -12.05
N ALA A 81 7.46 -6.24 -12.79
CA ALA A 81 7.39 -5.96 -14.22
C ALA A 81 6.51 -7.03 -14.90
N ALA A 82 5.47 -6.59 -15.59
CA ALA A 82 4.43 -7.41 -16.21
C ALA A 82 3.85 -6.66 -17.43
N CYS A 83 2.87 -7.24 -18.12
CA CYS A 83 2.24 -6.63 -19.27
C CYS A 83 1.59 -5.28 -18.89
N PRO A 84 1.91 -4.15 -19.55
CA PRO A 84 1.41 -2.82 -19.19
C PRO A 84 -0.05 -2.56 -19.63
N ASP A 85 -0.79 -3.62 -19.93
CA ASP A 85 -2.15 -3.56 -20.45
C ASP A 85 -3.12 -4.08 -19.37
N PRO A 86 -3.93 -3.23 -18.73
CA PRO A 86 -4.75 -3.62 -17.57
C PRO A 86 -5.78 -4.72 -17.85
N LEU A 87 -6.14 -4.94 -19.11
CA LEU A 87 -7.13 -5.94 -19.54
C LEU A 87 -6.49 -7.26 -20.01
N CYS A 88 -5.16 -7.34 -20.08
CA CYS A 88 -4.45 -8.55 -20.46
C CYS A 88 -4.40 -9.54 -19.28
N ALA A 89 -4.64 -10.84 -19.53
CA ALA A 89 -4.50 -11.90 -18.52
C ALA A 89 -3.12 -11.87 -17.84
N ASN A 90 -2.07 -11.53 -18.60
CA ASN A 90 -0.70 -11.51 -18.13
C ASN A 90 -0.34 -10.21 -17.38
N HIS A 91 -1.26 -9.25 -17.23
CA HIS A 91 -1.04 -8.01 -16.46
C HIS A 91 -0.59 -8.26 -15.01
N ARG A 92 -1.07 -9.36 -14.41
CA ARG A 92 -0.70 -9.80 -13.05
C ARG A 92 0.35 -10.90 -13.02
N VAL A 93 0.91 -11.29 -14.17
CA VAL A 93 1.95 -12.33 -14.29
C VAL A 93 3.32 -11.67 -14.55
N PRO A 94 4.34 -11.88 -13.69
CA PRO A 94 5.65 -11.25 -13.86
C PRO A 94 6.43 -11.71 -15.10
N VAL A 95 7.31 -10.84 -15.63
CA VAL A 95 8.18 -11.13 -16.79
C VAL A 95 9.21 -12.23 -16.57
N HIS A 96 9.45 -12.67 -15.33
CA HIS A 96 10.30 -13.83 -15.05
C HIS A 96 9.62 -15.17 -15.41
N VAL A 97 8.29 -15.17 -15.62
CA VAL A 97 7.55 -16.35 -16.06
C VAL A 97 7.77 -16.55 -17.56
N VAL A 98 8.78 -17.37 -17.90
CA VAL A 98 9.25 -17.59 -19.28
C VAL A 98 8.19 -18.20 -20.20
N SER A 99 7.15 -18.86 -19.68
CA SER A 99 6.01 -19.31 -20.49
C SER A 99 5.25 -18.12 -21.11
N GLU A 100 5.08 -17.03 -20.36
CA GLU A 100 4.19 -15.90 -20.66
C GLU A 100 4.83 -14.73 -21.41
N TYR A 101 6.17 -14.68 -21.42
CA TYR A 101 6.93 -13.60 -22.04
C TYR A 101 8.06 -14.11 -22.93
N GLN A 102 8.50 -13.23 -23.83
CA GLN A 102 9.70 -13.41 -24.63
C GLN A 102 10.59 -12.17 -24.46
N SER A 103 11.82 -12.34 -23.96
CA SER A 103 12.86 -11.30 -23.99
C SER A 103 13.50 -11.25 -25.39
N PHE A 104 13.84 -10.05 -25.87
CA PHE A 104 14.43 -9.86 -27.22
C PHE A 104 15.47 -8.73 -27.28
N GLY A 105 16.41 -8.72 -26.33
CA GLY A 105 17.50 -7.75 -26.25
C GLY A 105 17.17 -6.48 -25.44
N THR A 106 18.09 -5.51 -25.44
CA THR A 106 18.06 -4.33 -24.56
C THR A 106 17.88 -3.01 -25.31
N THR A 107 17.61 -1.93 -24.58
CA THR A 107 17.76 -0.55 -25.07
C THR A 107 19.21 -0.06 -24.88
N PRO A 108 19.63 1.06 -25.51
CA PRO A 108 20.97 1.64 -25.28
C PRO A 108 21.29 2.03 -23.84
N ILE A 109 20.27 2.11 -22.97
CA ILE A 109 20.40 2.38 -21.52
C ILE A 109 20.14 1.11 -20.67
N GLY A 110 20.41 -0.07 -21.25
CA GLY A 110 20.37 -1.37 -20.58
C GLY A 110 18.98 -1.91 -20.25
N SER A 111 17.88 -1.26 -20.66
CA SER A 111 16.52 -1.69 -20.31
C SER A 111 16.12 -2.93 -21.09
N GLN A 112 15.74 -4.01 -20.40
CA GLN A 112 15.40 -5.28 -21.02
C GLN A 112 14.04 -5.18 -21.74
N ARG A 113 13.99 -5.54 -23.02
CA ARG A 113 12.77 -5.58 -23.82
C ARG A 113 12.05 -6.92 -23.65
N TYR A 114 10.73 -6.85 -23.49
CA TYR A 114 9.84 -8.01 -23.38
C TYR A 114 8.67 -7.88 -24.36
N ARG A 115 8.22 -9.03 -24.88
CA ARG A 115 6.96 -9.20 -25.60
C ARG A 115 6.05 -10.09 -24.74
N CYS A 116 4.83 -9.64 -24.48
CA CYS A 116 3.79 -10.48 -23.88
C CYS A 116 3.29 -11.48 -24.92
N LYS A 117 3.17 -12.76 -24.57
CA LYS A 117 2.66 -13.80 -25.48
C LYS A 117 1.13 -13.84 -25.57
N SER A 118 0.42 -13.40 -24.52
CA SER A 118 -1.05 -13.33 -24.51
C SER A 118 -1.59 -12.25 -25.47
N CYS A 119 -1.02 -11.04 -25.48
CA CYS A 119 -1.53 -9.92 -26.27
C CYS A 119 -0.55 -9.36 -27.32
N GLY A 120 0.62 -9.98 -27.51
CA GLY A 120 1.67 -9.55 -28.46
C GLY A 120 2.40 -8.23 -28.11
N ARG A 121 1.89 -7.47 -27.13
CA ARG A 121 2.35 -6.12 -26.78
C ARG A 121 3.80 -6.13 -26.27
N THR A 122 4.61 -5.19 -26.76
CA THR A 122 6.02 -5.04 -26.37
C THR A 122 6.22 -3.89 -25.39
N PHE A 123 7.17 -4.05 -24.47
CA PHE A 123 7.53 -3.04 -23.47
C PHE A 123 8.99 -3.20 -23.03
N SER A 124 9.49 -2.26 -22.22
CA SER A 124 10.87 -2.26 -21.72
C SER A 124 10.90 -2.05 -20.20
N VAL A 125 11.73 -2.82 -19.51
CA VAL A 125 11.87 -2.81 -18.05
C VAL A 125 13.20 -2.14 -17.70
N LYS A 126 13.18 -1.11 -16.84
CA LYS A 126 14.39 -0.47 -16.29
C LYS A 126 15.19 -1.54 -15.51
N PRO A 127 16.51 -1.71 -15.72
CA PRO A 127 17.29 -2.65 -14.91
C PRO A 127 17.53 -2.05 -13.51
N ALA A 128 17.76 -2.92 -12.52
CA ALA A 128 18.16 -2.46 -11.19
C ALA A 128 19.52 -1.72 -11.25
N GLY A 129 19.70 -0.70 -10.42
CA GLY A 129 20.93 0.09 -10.35
C GLY A 129 21.10 1.15 -11.45
N LEU A 130 20.14 1.31 -12.38
CA LEU A 130 20.22 2.37 -13.38
C LEU A 130 19.98 3.75 -12.75
N ASN A 131 20.81 4.75 -13.10
CA ASN A 131 20.63 6.12 -12.65
C ASN A 131 19.24 6.67 -13.07
N PRO A 132 18.35 6.99 -12.12
CA PRO A 132 16.95 7.32 -12.42
C PRO A 132 16.78 8.72 -13.02
N ILE A 133 17.74 9.65 -12.83
CA ILE A 133 17.70 11.00 -13.40
C ILE A 133 18.39 11.10 -14.79
N ALA A 134 18.91 10.00 -15.33
CA ALA A 134 19.80 10.02 -16.52
C ALA A 134 19.17 10.58 -17.82
N ARG A 135 17.84 10.70 -17.91
CA ARG A 135 17.13 11.33 -19.04
C ARG A 135 16.31 12.56 -18.64
N GLN A 136 16.52 13.08 -17.43
CA GLN A 136 15.69 14.11 -16.83
C GLN A 136 16.32 15.50 -17.04
N VAL A 137 15.76 16.26 -17.97
CA VAL A 137 16.16 17.66 -18.24
C VAL A 137 15.99 18.51 -16.96
N GLN A 138 16.99 19.34 -16.66
CA GLN A 138 17.06 20.18 -15.46
C GLN A 138 16.96 19.41 -14.12
N SER A 139 17.47 18.18 -14.04
CA SER A 139 17.50 17.35 -12.81
C SER A 139 18.14 18.03 -11.59
N ALA A 140 19.03 19.01 -11.77
CA ALA A 140 19.57 19.84 -10.68
C ALA A 140 18.49 20.55 -9.84
N LYS A 141 17.32 20.84 -10.43
CA LYS A 141 16.19 21.49 -9.74
C LYS A 141 15.41 20.55 -8.81
N ASN A 142 15.69 19.24 -8.84
CA ASN A 142 14.95 18.25 -8.06
C ASN A 142 14.98 18.53 -6.56
N ALA A 143 16.13 18.90 -6.01
CA ALA A 143 16.29 19.16 -4.58
C ALA A 143 15.40 20.32 -4.10
N THR A 144 15.40 21.43 -4.85
CA THR A 144 14.54 22.60 -4.60
C THR A 144 13.06 22.22 -4.66
N ILE A 145 12.63 21.58 -5.75
CA ILE A 145 11.22 21.22 -5.95
C ILE A 145 10.73 20.25 -4.87
N LEU A 146 11.53 19.26 -4.50
CA LEU A 146 11.18 18.31 -3.43
C LEU A 146 11.08 19.02 -2.07
N ALA A 147 12.05 19.88 -1.74
CA ALA A 147 12.03 20.67 -0.51
C ALA A 147 10.77 21.56 -0.44
N ASP A 148 10.47 22.31 -1.50
CA ASP A 148 9.31 23.19 -1.59
C ASP A 148 7.98 22.42 -1.44
N LEU A 149 7.87 21.22 -2.06
CA LEU A 149 6.73 20.32 -1.88
C LEU A 149 6.59 19.85 -0.42
N THR A 150 7.68 19.41 0.22
CA THR A 150 7.64 19.00 1.64
C THR A 150 7.32 20.16 2.60
N ASN A 151 7.74 21.37 2.25
CA ASN A 151 7.40 22.62 2.95
C ASN A 151 5.99 23.14 2.62
N LYS A 152 5.17 22.37 1.88
CA LYS A 152 3.78 22.67 1.52
C LYS A 152 3.62 23.98 0.72
N MET A 153 4.64 24.36 -0.05
CA MET A 153 4.59 25.55 -0.91
C MET A 153 3.51 25.37 -2.01
N PRO A 154 2.70 26.39 -2.33
CA PRO A 154 1.69 26.28 -3.40
C PRO A 154 2.31 25.97 -4.76
N ILE A 155 1.75 25.02 -5.52
CA ILE A 155 2.25 24.53 -6.82
C ILE A 155 2.71 25.64 -7.78
N ARG A 156 1.94 26.73 -7.90
CA ARG A 156 2.30 27.89 -8.73
C ARG A 156 3.57 28.59 -8.23
N ARG A 157 3.73 28.72 -6.92
CA ARG A 157 4.89 29.35 -6.29
C ARG A 157 6.15 28.48 -6.45
N ILE A 158 6.01 27.16 -6.45
CA ILE A 158 7.11 26.23 -6.79
C ILE A 158 7.55 26.42 -8.26
N CYS A 159 6.60 26.57 -9.19
CA CYS A 159 6.91 26.87 -10.60
C CYS A 159 7.69 28.18 -10.75
N GLU A 160 7.31 29.23 -10.00
CA GLU A 160 8.01 30.51 -9.96
C GLU A 160 9.42 30.37 -9.36
N ALA A 161 9.55 29.77 -8.17
CA ALA A 161 10.80 29.65 -7.43
C ALA A 161 11.84 28.76 -8.11
N ALA A 162 11.44 27.56 -8.57
CA ALA A 162 12.31 26.66 -9.33
C ALA A 162 12.43 27.04 -10.82
N GLN A 163 11.71 28.06 -11.29
CA GLN A 163 11.67 28.48 -12.70
C GLN A 163 11.34 27.29 -13.63
N VAL A 164 10.24 26.59 -13.37
CA VAL A 164 9.77 25.44 -14.16
C VAL A 164 8.34 25.62 -14.64
N THR A 165 7.98 24.97 -15.75
CA THR A 165 6.58 24.93 -16.17
C THR A 165 5.78 23.98 -15.27
N PRO A 166 4.45 24.18 -15.12
CA PRO A 166 3.60 23.26 -14.35
C PRO A 166 3.70 21.80 -14.82
N ARG A 167 3.86 21.57 -16.13
CA ARG A 167 4.11 20.25 -16.70
C ARG A 167 5.38 19.61 -16.12
N VAL A 168 6.49 20.34 -16.10
CA VAL A 168 7.76 19.83 -15.54
C VAL A 168 7.60 19.55 -14.04
N LEU A 169 6.86 20.38 -13.31
CA LEU A 169 6.56 20.15 -11.89
C LEU A 169 5.78 18.84 -11.66
N TYR A 170 4.73 18.57 -12.42
CA TYR A 170 4.01 17.28 -12.33
C TYR A 170 4.90 16.10 -12.72
N GLU A 171 5.69 16.21 -13.79
CA GLU A 171 6.71 15.22 -14.17
C GLU A 171 7.81 15.02 -13.09
N ARG A 172 7.96 15.95 -12.12
CA ARG A 172 8.81 15.74 -10.93
C ARG A 172 8.05 15.11 -9.76
N ILE A 173 6.79 15.45 -9.55
CA ILE A 173 5.93 14.81 -8.54
C ILE A 173 5.82 13.30 -8.81
N ASP A 174 5.53 12.91 -10.06
CA ASP A 174 5.45 11.49 -10.46
C ASP A 174 6.81 10.77 -10.27
N PHE A 175 7.90 11.45 -10.60
CA PHE A 175 9.26 10.95 -10.41
C PHE A 175 9.62 10.74 -8.93
N PHE A 176 9.27 11.70 -8.05
CA PHE A 176 9.49 11.58 -6.61
C PHE A 176 8.62 10.48 -6.00
N HIS A 177 7.40 10.27 -6.51
CA HIS A 177 6.57 9.13 -6.14
C HIS A 177 7.22 7.79 -6.55
N GLU A 178 7.74 7.65 -7.78
CA GLU A 178 8.57 6.48 -8.16
C GLU A 178 9.76 6.29 -7.20
N GLN A 179 10.46 7.36 -6.81
CA GLN A 179 11.64 7.24 -5.92
C GLN A 179 11.26 6.88 -4.47
N ALA A 180 10.13 7.40 -3.97
CA ALA A 180 9.64 7.09 -2.63
C ALA A 180 9.21 5.62 -2.51
N LEU A 181 8.50 5.09 -3.51
CA LEU A 181 8.15 3.68 -3.59
C LEU A 181 9.40 2.79 -3.69
N ALA A 182 10.36 3.16 -4.54
CA ALA A 182 11.62 2.43 -4.68
C ALA A 182 12.46 2.43 -3.38
N PHE A 183 12.49 3.54 -2.65
CA PHE A 183 13.12 3.63 -1.34
C PHE A 183 12.41 2.75 -0.30
N LEU A 184 11.08 2.81 -0.21
CA LEU A 184 10.29 1.99 0.70
C LEU A 184 10.53 0.49 0.43
N ALA A 185 10.40 0.05 -0.82
CA ALA A 185 10.61 -1.33 -1.24
C ALA A 185 12.05 -1.82 -0.99
N HIS A 186 13.05 -0.94 -1.10
CA HIS A 186 14.43 -1.28 -0.73
C HIS A 186 14.56 -1.50 0.78
N ARG A 187 14.02 -0.57 1.59
CA ARG A 187 14.12 -0.62 3.05
C ARG A 187 13.34 -1.79 3.65
N GLU A 188 12.17 -2.10 3.12
CA GLU A 188 11.37 -3.24 3.57
C GLU A 188 12.01 -4.59 3.23
N ARG A 189 12.63 -4.75 2.05
CA ARG A 189 13.42 -5.96 1.72
C ARG A 189 14.58 -6.19 2.68
N GLU A 190 15.21 -5.12 3.17
CA GLU A 190 16.26 -5.27 4.18
C GLU A 190 15.69 -5.82 5.50
N LEU A 191 14.47 -5.42 5.91
CA LEU A 191 13.84 -5.88 7.16
C LEU A 191 13.69 -7.40 7.24
N GLU A 192 13.43 -8.10 6.13
CA GLU A 192 13.30 -9.57 6.08
C GLU A 192 14.56 -10.29 6.60
N SER A 193 15.73 -9.68 6.42
CA SER A 193 17.04 -10.22 6.80
C SER A 193 17.64 -9.58 8.05
N MET A 194 17.05 -8.48 8.54
CA MET A 194 17.68 -7.63 9.55
C MET A 194 17.51 -8.21 10.96
N ARG A 195 18.63 -8.58 11.60
CA ARG A 195 18.61 -9.09 12.98
C ARG A 195 18.34 -7.97 14.00
N PHE A 196 17.49 -8.28 14.98
CA PHE A 196 16.91 -7.33 15.93
C PHE A 196 17.00 -7.85 17.38
N ASP A 197 17.99 -7.43 18.15
CA ASP A 197 18.15 -7.88 19.56
C ASP A 197 17.09 -7.26 20.49
N ARG A 198 16.77 -5.99 20.25
CA ARG A 198 15.69 -5.25 20.90
C ARG A 198 15.18 -4.15 19.98
N ARG A 199 13.87 -3.90 19.94
CA ARG A 199 13.26 -2.81 19.17
C ARG A 199 12.23 -2.07 20.01
N TYR A 200 12.23 -0.75 19.86
CA TYR A 200 11.17 0.13 20.32
C TYR A 200 10.30 0.43 19.10
N VAL A 201 9.07 -0.08 19.08
CA VAL A 201 8.11 0.23 18.02
C VAL A 201 7.51 1.59 18.35
N GLY A 202 7.80 2.60 17.54
CA GLY A 202 7.08 3.86 17.56
C GLY A 202 5.68 3.65 17.00
N VAL A 203 4.72 3.30 17.87
CA VAL A 203 3.30 3.17 17.50
C VAL A 203 2.71 4.58 17.44
N ASP A 204 3.11 5.33 16.41
CA ASP A 204 2.70 6.71 16.22
C ASP A 204 1.24 6.74 15.74
N ARG A 205 0.35 7.29 16.56
CA ARG A 205 -1.10 7.23 16.32
C ARG A 205 -1.49 8.18 15.19
N GLN A 206 -1.67 7.65 13.99
CA GLN A 206 -2.03 8.44 12.82
C GLN A 206 -3.55 8.54 12.67
N ASP A 207 -4.10 9.69 13.07
CA ASP A 207 -5.53 10.03 12.91
C ASP A 207 -5.75 10.79 11.58
N TYR A 208 -6.04 10.05 10.51
CA TYR A 208 -6.34 10.64 9.20
C TYR A 208 -7.77 11.18 9.15
N GLY A 209 -7.94 12.50 9.22
CA GLY A 209 -9.23 13.16 9.02
C GLY A 209 -9.66 13.15 7.55
N VAL A 210 -10.46 12.16 7.15
CA VAL A 210 -11.00 12.07 5.78
C VAL A 210 -12.24 12.94 5.65
N ASN A 211 -12.29 13.78 4.60
CA ASN A 211 -13.46 14.61 4.28
C ASN A 211 -14.70 13.74 4.05
N TRP A 212 -15.89 14.23 4.48
CA TRP A 212 -17.14 13.45 4.47
C TRP A 212 -17.41 12.77 3.11
N SER A 213 -17.67 11.46 3.13
CA SER A 213 -17.92 10.62 1.94
C SER A 213 -19.33 10.79 1.32
N GLY A 214 -20.11 11.75 1.79
CA GLY A 214 -21.44 12.07 1.28
C GLY A 214 -21.81 13.53 1.55
N ARG A 215 -22.91 14.01 0.94
CA ARG A 215 -23.37 15.41 1.09
C ARG A 215 -24.39 15.61 2.23
N LYS A 216 -24.98 14.52 2.73
CA LYS A 216 -26.01 14.51 3.78
C LYS A 216 -25.42 14.43 5.19
N ASP A 217 -24.35 13.67 5.37
CA ASP A 217 -23.44 13.81 6.50
C ASP A 217 -22.42 14.91 6.13
N LYS A 218 -22.33 15.96 6.96
CA LYS A 218 -21.09 16.87 7.11
C LYS A 218 -18.90 16.45 9.14
N ARG A 219 -18.96 15.84 10.39
CA ARG A 219 -18.10 14.79 10.94
C ARG A 219 -17.09 14.23 9.94
N ASN A 220 -15.88 14.77 9.96
CA ASN A 220 -14.72 14.21 9.29
C ASN A 220 -14.55 12.76 9.77
N VAL A 221 -14.41 11.83 8.83
CA VAL A 221 -14.23 10.42 9.17
C VAL A 221 -12.77 10.23 9.58
N VAL A 222 -12.52 10.22 10.89
CA VAL A 222 -11.18 9.96 11.42
C VAL A 222 -10.87 8.48 11.25
N VAL A 223 -9.98 8.20 10.30
CA VAL A 223 -9.40 6.87 10.11
C VAL A 223 -8.15 6.78 10.98
N SER A 224 -8.32 6.26 12.19
CA SER A 224 -7.19 5.95 13.09
C SER A 224 -6.43 4.72 12.60
N ALA A 225 -5.13 4.89 12.34
CA ALA A 225 -4.16 3.79 12.27
C ALA A 225 -3.40 3.67 13.60
N VAL A 226 -3.17 2.42 14.02
CA VAL A 226 -2.41 1.97 15.20
C VAL A 226 -1.73 0.66 14.82
#